data_AF-A0A550GNV5-F1
#
_entry.id   AF-A0A550GNV5-F1
#
_cell.length_a   1.000
_cell.length_b   1.000
_cell.length_c   1.000
_cell.angle_alpha   90.00
_cell.angle_beta   90.00
_cell.angle_gamma   90.00
#
_symmetry.space_group_name_H-M   'P 1'
#
loop_
_entity.id
_entity.type
_entity.pdbx_description
1 polymer ?
#
loop_
_entity_poly.entity_id
_entity_poly.type
_entity_poly.pdbx_seq_one_letter_code
_entity_poly.pdbx_strand_id
1 'polypeptide(L)'
;MNLINDFNLLITTYRGNEGQLLSELEYLFEEELEMAKPIIETTGISGLLVAKISLDPLQIIGKIRKIIHEYPYTVRYALRFIPIQKVIKT
;
A
#
# COMPACT_ATOMS: atom_id res chain seq x y z
N MET A 1 11.29 14.52 4.36
CA MET A 1 11.48 13.36 5.27
C MET A 1 11.31 12.15 4.37
N ASN A 2 12.32 11.29 4.23
CA ASN A 2 12.26 10.17 3.28
C ASN A 2 11.35 9.08 3.86
N LEU A 3 10.23 8.75 3.20
CA LEU A 3 9.23 7.79 3.68
C LEU A 3 9.84 6.40 3.92
N ILE A 4 10.93 6.09 3.22
CA ILE A 4 11.67 4.84 3.37
C ILE A 4 12.19 4.59 4.81
N ASN A 5 12.28 5.64 5.63
CA ASN A 5 12.69 5.52 7.04
C ASN A 5 11.51 5.42 8.02
N ASP A 6 10.28 5.66 7.58
CA ASP A 6 9.08 5.60 8.41
C ASP A 6 7.84 5.24 7.59
N PHE A 7 7.61 3.94 7.42
CA PHE A 7 6.46 3.38 6.73
C PHE A 7 5.90 2.19 7.52
N ASN A 8 4.63 1.86 7.30
CA ASN A 8 3.97 0.73 7.94
C ASN A 8 3.28 -0.22 6.94
N LEU A 9 3.41 0.04 5.64
CA LEU A 9 2.93 -0.84 4.59
C LEU A 9 3.92 -0.89 3.43
N LEU A 10 4.24 -2.10 2.97
CA LEU A 10 5.05 -2.35 1.79
C LEU A 10 4.15 -2.98 0.72
N ILE A 11 4.16 -2.43 -0.49
CA ILE A 11 3.34 -2.91 -1.60
C ILE A 11 4.23 -3.26 -2.79
N THR A 12 4.02 -4.45 -3.37
CA THR A 12 4.75 -4.91 -4.54
C THR A 12 3.88 -4.87 -5.79
N THR A 13 4.47 -4.57 -6.95
CA THR A 13 3.85 -4.69 -8.28
C THR A 13 4.86 -5.25 -9.30
N TYR A 14 4.41 -5.52 -10.52
CA TYR A 14 5.32 -5.81 -11.63
C TYR A 14 6.15 -4.57 -11.97
N ARG A 15 7.38 -4.78 -12.45
CA ARG A 15 8.28 -3.69 -12.85
C ARG A 15 7.62 -2.83 -13.94
N GLY A 16 7.63 -1.50 -13.76
CA GLY A 16 7.04 -0.55 -14.70
C GLY A 16 5.55 -0.25 -14.45
N ASN A 17 4.91 -0.92 -13.50
CA ASN A 17 3.51 -0.68 -13.12
C ASN A 17 3.35 0.23 -11.91
N GLU A 18 4.41 0.87 -11.41
CA GLU A 18 4.38 1.70 -10.19
C GLU A 18 3.35 2.83 -10.28
N GLY A 19 3.21 3.46 -11.45
CA GLY A 19 2.19 4.48 -11.68
C GLY A 19 0.75 3.94 -11.65
N GLN A 20 0.54 2.75 -12.21
CA GLN A 20 -0.78 2.08 -12.18
C GLN A 20 -1.14 1.65 -10.76
N LEU A 21 -0.16 1.11 -10.03
CA LEU A 21 -0.31 0.78 -8.63
C LEU A 21 -0.63 2.04 -7.81
N LEU A 22 0.05 3.16 -8.06
CA LEU A 22 -0.25 4.40 -7.34
C LEU A 22 -1.72 4.80 -7.50
N SER A 23 -2.23 4.87 -8.74
CA SER A 23 -3.64 5.20 -8.99
C SER A 23 -4.62 4.20 -8.38
N GLU A 24 -4.30 2.89 -8.41
CA GLU A 24 -5.08 1.86 -7.74
C GLU A 24 -5.14 2.06 -6.22
N LEU A 25 -4.00 2.37 -5.60
CA LEU A 25 -3.94 2.61 -4.17
C LEU A 25 -4.73 3.87 -3.80
N GLU A 26 -4.61 4.95 -4.56
CA GLU A 26 -5.41 6.17 -4.33
C GLU A 26 -6.91 5.87 -4.31
N TYR A 27 -7.41 5.15 -5.32
CA TYR A 27 -8.81 4.72 -5.38
C TYR A 27 -9.18 3.80 -4.21
N LEU A 28 -8.38 2.77 -3.92
CA LEU A 28 -8.65 1.82 -2.85
C LEU A 28 -8.71 2.50 -1.46
N PHE A 29 -7.83 3.47 -1.20
CA PHE A 29 -7.80 4.14 0.10
C PHE A 29 -8.90 5.19 0.26
N GLU A 30 -9.21 5.94 -0.80
CA GLU A 30 -10.21 7.00 -0.75
C GLU A 30 -11.64 6.43 -0.83
N GLU A 31 -11.92 5.58 -1.82
CA GLU A 31 -13.28 5.14 -2.15
C GLU A 31 -13.72 3.89 -1.39
N GLU A 32 -12.85 2.90 -1.24
CA GLU A 32 -13.23 1.59 -0.65
C GLU A 32 -12.99 1.53 0.86
N LEU A 33 -11.95 2.22 1.34
CA LEU A 33 -11.56 2.22 2.75
C LEU A 33 -12.03 3.45 3.53
N GLU A 34 -12.56 4.45 2.82
CA GLU A 34 -13.06 5.74 3.34
C GLU A 34 -12.08 6.35 4.36
N MET A 35 -10.79 6.37 4.03
CA MET A 35 -9.75 6.83 4.94
C MET A 35 -8.94 7.99 4.39
N ALA A 36 -8.26 8.70 5.30
CA ALA A 36 -7.32 9.72 4.92
C ALA A 36 -6.25 9.12 3.99
N LYS A 37 -6.03 9.79 2.85
CA LYS A 37 -5.09 9.36 1.83
C LYS A 37 -3.71 9.11 2.45
N PRO A 38 -3.14 7.90 2.29
CA PRO A 38 -1.81 7.63 2.82
C PRO A 38 -0.74 8.36 2.02
N ILE A 39 0.39 8.58 2.68
CA ILE A 39 1.61 9.05 2.00
C ILE A 39 2.24 7.82 1.34
N ILE A 40 2.37 7.84 0.02
CA ILE A 40 2.91 6.75 -0.78
C ILE A 40 4.14 7.26 -1.53
N GLU A 41 5.23 6.49 -1.50
CA GLU A 41 6.44 6.78 -2.29
C GLU A 41 6.94 5.52 -3.00
N THR A 42 7.49 5.71 -4.21
CA THR A 42 8.29 4.67 -4.87
C THR A 42 9.62 4.54 -4.16
N THR A 43 10.13 3.32 -4.10
CA THR A 43 11.49 3.08 -3.60
C THR A 43 12.51 3.19 -4.74
N GLY A 44 13.80 3.06 -4.42
CA GLY A 44 14.85 2.87 -5.44
C GLY A 44 14.80 1.51 -6.15
N ILE A 45 13.82 0.65 -5.84
CA ILE A 45 13.67 -0.69 -6.38
C ILE A 45 12.40 -0.73 -7.25
N SER A 46 12.55 -1.10 -8.52
CA SER A 46 11.41 -1.26 -9.42
C SER A 46 10.45 -2.34 -8.93
N GLY A 47 9.16 -2.04 -9.00
CA GLY A 47 8.06 -2.88 -8.53
C GLY A 47 7.81 -2.80 -7.02
N LEU A 48 8.40 -1.82 -6.32
CA LEU A 48 8.30 -1.73 -4.87
C LEU A 48 7.97 -0.30 -4.40
N LEU A 49 6.85 -0.19 -3.69
CA LEU A 49 6.36 1.04 -3.08
C LEU A 49 6.26 0.86 -1.55
N VAL A 50 6.42 1.97 -0.85
CA VAL A 50 6.17 2.08 0.60
C VAL A 50 5.03 3.05 0.84
N ALA A 51 4.22 2.77 1.86
CA ALA A 51 3.15 3.66 2.28
C ALA A 51 3.16 3.84 3.80
N LYS A 52 2.86 5.07 4.24
CA LYS A 52 2.53 5.39 5.61
C LYS A 52 1.03 5.65 5.70
N ILE A 53 0.34 4.75 6.39
CA ILE A 53 -1.08 4.84 6.72
C ILE A 53 -1.25 5.24 8.20
N SER A 54 -2.38 5.87 8.52
CA SER A 54 -2.71 6.25 9.90
C SER A 54 -3.21 5.10 10.77
N LEU A 55 -3.66 3.99 10.14
CA LEU A 55 -4.20 2.82 10.81
C LEU A 55 -3.10 1.83 11.23
N ASP A 56 -3.44 0.95 12.17
CA ASP A 56 -2.64 -0.25 12.45
C ASP A 56 -2.48 -1.11 11.18
N PRO A 57 -1.25 -1.54 10.86
CA PRO A 57 -0.96 -2.26 9.62
C PRO A 57 -1.56 -3.67 9.58
N LEU A 58 -1.99 -4.28 10.69
CA LEU A 58 -2.73 -5.56 10.62
C LEU A 58 -4.22 -5.31 10.35
N GLN A 59 -4.78 -4.25 10.94
CA GLN A 59 -6.16 -3.85 10.68
C GLN A 59 -6.38 -3.51 9.20
N ILE A 60 -5.45 -2.80 8.55
CA ILE A 60 -5.58 -2.47 7.12
C ILE A 60 -5.60 -3.72 6.25
N ILE A 61 -4.75 -4.71 6.56
CA ILE A 61 -4.70 -5.98 5.81
C ILE A 61 -6.02 -6.73 5.96
N GLY A 62 -6.62 -6.71 7.15
CA GLY A 62 -7.95 -7.27 7.38
C GLY A 62 -9.03 -6.61 6.51
N LYS A 63 -9.02 -5.28 6.39
CA LYS A 63 -9.96 -4.54 5.54
C LYS A 63 -9.74 -4.83 4.06
N ILE A 64 -8.51 -4.73 3.58
CA ILE A 64 -8.15 -5.02 2.17
C ILE A 64 -8.54 -6.44 1.79
N ARG A 65 -8.33 -7.43 2.67
CA ARG A 65 -8.75 -8.82 2.42
C ARG A 65 -10.26 -8.96 2.23
N LYS A 66 -11.07 -8.23 3.00
CA LYS A 66 -12.53 -8.23 2.84
C LYS A 66 -12.93 -7.63 1.50
N ILE A 67 -12.37 -6.47 1.15
CA ILE A 67 -12.62 -5.80 -0.14
C ILE A 67 -12.24 -6.72 -1.31
N ILE A 68 -11.06 -7.34 -1.29
CA ILE A 68 -10.65 -8.27 -2.37
C ILE A 68 -11.58 -9.50 -2.44
N HIS A 69 -12.11 -9.95 -1.30
CA HIS A 69 -13.03 -11.09 -1.27
C HIS A 69 -14.40 -10.75 -1.87
N GLU A 70 -14.92 -9.56 -1.60
CA GLU A 70 -16.22 -9.08 -2.10
C GLU A 70 -16.11 -8.55 -3.54
N TYR A 71 -15.04 -7.81 -3.84
CA TYR A 71 -14.79 -7.09 -5.09
C TYR A 71 -13.36 -7.37 -5.59
N PRO A 72 -13.06 -8.57 -6.12
CA PRO A 72 -11.70 -8.97 -6.50
C PRO A 72 -11.08 -8.10 -7.60
N TYR A 73 -11.89 -7.39 -8.38
CA TYR A 73 -11.44 -6.50 -9.44
C TYR A 73 -10.87 -5.16 -8.93
N THR A 74 -11.04 -4.83 -7.65
CA THR A 74 -10.52 -3.60 -7.02
C THR A 74 -9.00 -3.57 -6.93
N VAL A 75 -8.36 -4.75 -6.98
CA VAL A 75 -6.90 -4.89 -6.90
C VAL A 75 -6.41 -5.71 -8.08
N ARG A 76 -5.72 -5.04 -9.00
CA ARG A 76 -5.18 -5.61 -10.24
C ARG A 76 -3.67 -5.48 -10.32
N TYR A 77 -3.10 -4.38 -9.82
CA TYR A 77 -1.69 -4.07 -9.94
C TYR A 77 -0.89 -4.42 -8.68
N ALA A 78 -1.50 -4.35 -7.50
CA ALA A 78 -0.86 -4.80 -6.27
C ALA A 78 -0.76 -6.33 -6.25
N LEU A 79 0.46 -6.85 -6.04
CA LEU A 79 0.73 -8.28 -5.91
C LEU A 79 0.72 -8.74 -4.45
N ARG A 80 1.18 -7.88 -3.54
CA ARG A 80 1.27 -8.15 -2.11
C ARG A 80 1.11 -6.86 -1.32
N PHE A 81 0.34 -6.93 -0.25
CA PHE A 81 0.32 -5.96 0.83
C PHE A 81 1.00 -6.58 2.03
N ILE A 82 2.12 -6.00 2.46
CA ILE A 82 2.95 -6.55 3.53
C ILE A 82 2.93 -5.55 4.69
N PRO A 83 2.32 -5.91 5.83
CA PRO A 83 2.27 -5.03 6.99
C PRO A 83 3.65 -4.92 7.64
N ILE A 84 4.05 -3.71 8.01
CA ILE A 84 5.34 -3.44 8.66
C ILE A 84 5.08 -2.81 10.03
N GLN A 85 5.45 -3.52 11.09
CA GLN A 85 5.20 -3.06 12.45
C GLN A 85 6.13 -1.93 12.87
N LYS A 86 7.40 -1.99 12.43
CA LYS A 86 8.44 -1.02 12.81
C LYS A 86 9.59 -1.03 11.81
N VAL A 87 10.05 0.16 11.44
CA VAL A 87 11.31 0.37 10.69
C VAL A 87 12.39 0.76 11.68
N ILE A 88 13.52 0.06 11.67
CA ILE A 88 14.68 0.36 12.52
C ILE A 88 15.85 0.69 11.61
N LYS A 89 16.50 1.83 11.87
CA LYS A 89 17.76 2.17 11.22
C LYS A 89 18.87 1.28 11.79
N THR A 90 19.53 0.55 10.90
CA THR A 90 20.71 -0.27 11.21
C THR A 90 21.95 0.58 11.41
#